data_AF-A0A939Z9T4-F1
#
_entry.id   AF-A0A939Z9T4-F1
#
_cell.length_a   1.000
_cell.length_b   1.000
_cell.length_c   1.000
_cell.angle_alpha   90.00
_cell.angle_beta   90.00
_cell.angle_gamma   90.00
#
_symmetry.space_group_name_H-M   'P 1'
#
loop_
_entity.id
_entity.type
_entity.pdbx_description
1 polymer ?
#
loop_
_entity_poly.entity_id
_entity_poly.type
_entity_poly.pdbx_seq_one_letter_code
_entity_poly.pdbx_strand_id
1 'polypeptide(L)'
;MKKKILCVFLVSAILFSLCASAFAEESGTLYDTMLKTPAAEYNNELALMGLGLSEITYYGEAEVRNYLESNFGFEDADIYTKNFDSSLAFAAAVKDYDDCSLLVIAARGTQTEYELRMDTDTEATLIYKDYPVYDFINDFKNEIFGGIEKVADKNKTYKVFVCGHSLGGAAANLTAAQIIDGACDAVNSSKDDVYCYTYGAIDSISVKEPVTAGYEGVHNVYNDFDTFSPMQYGFMLTNGIGSKVGKFGVMDDFSYDFRNEEQRNKGSIDQILEYINHTPQSYRTALQKGMVSYGGAEPSDWAKPEIEKAKSMGFVPEALFNKPREDITREEFAHMAVTFMANNLGYEFDEFEKVAGSKTDEVLFDDTDNPYVLLAARCGIVEGVGDNKFAPQEKITREQAATMLYRTYTAYCTSVSTKAWTDFIDMDSISDWAEYAVRFCSGCGVMNGYTNGDFGPLDNYTVEQSVATFVRMGAIEDWKESNFQARFVRKMTKEEAVAEYEKMDWQSILERFESPFGTVLYTVTGGIPHAGTHALILVRNDGLATGLLKDMPKADGWGKTPELEDLSYNGDNTVTFKMTFSEKADGMDFGDFGVLHEAGTYYYEVDLKTEECRLLKLEPAS
;
A
#
# COMPACT_ATOMS: atom_id res chain seq x y z
N MET A 1 -39.17 5.79 -25.01
CA MET A 1 -37.73 6.10 -24.87
C MET A 1 -37.49 7.47 -24.26
N LYS A 2 -37.97 8.59 -24.82
CA LYS A 2 -37.74 9.95 -24.27
C LYS A 2 -38.14 10.16 -22.78
N LYS A 3 -39.23 9.53 -22.30
CA LYS A 3 -39.63 9.59 -20.87
C LYS A 3 -38.80 8.69 -19.93
N LYS A 4 -38.19 7.60 -20.43
CA LYS A 4 -37.32 6.73 -19.64
C LYS A 4 -35.92 7.33 -19.49
N ILE A 5 -35.44 8.03 -20.52
CA ILE A 5 -34.18 8.79 -20.49
C ILE A 5 -34.29 9.93 -19.48
N LEU A 6 -35.39 10.70 -19.49
CA LEU A 6 -35.61 11.78 -18.52
C LEU A 6 -35.67 11.29 -17.06
N CYS A 7 -36.23 10.10 -16.79
CA CYS A 7 -36.24 9.50 -15.46
C CYS A 7 -34.86 9.07 -14.96
N VAL A 8 -33.98 8.55 -15.84
CA VAL A 8 -32.61 8.15 -15.46
C VAL A 8 -31.77 9.39 -15.15
N PHE A 9 -31.95 10.48 -15.89
CA PHE A 9 -31.26 11.76 -15.64
C PHE A 9 -31.76 12.47 -14.37
N LEU A 10 -33.07 12.48 -14.09
CA LEU A 10 -33.59 13.05 -12.84
C LEU A 10 -33.18 12.24 -11.60
N VAL A 11 -33.14 10.91 -11.71
CA VAL A 11 -32.67 10.04 -10.61
C VAL A 11 -31.18 10.24 -10.36
N SER A 12 -30.37 10.46 -11.42
CA SER A 12 -28.94 10.77 -11.29
C SER A 12 -28.70 12.14 -10.63
N ALA A 13 -29.47 13.17 -10.98
CA ALA A 13 -29.36 14.50 -10.34
C ALA A 13 -29.82 14.51 -8.87
N ILE A 14 -30.80 13.69 -8.51
CA ILE A 14 -31.25 13.55 -7.11
C ILE A 14 -30.25 12.73 -6.28
N LEU A 15 -29.67 11.66 -6.85
CA LEU A 15 -28.55 10.92 -6.26
C LEU A 15 -27.30 11.81 -6.12
N PHE A 16 -27.08 12.75 -7.04
CA PHE A 16 -26.00 13.72 -7.01
C PHE A 16 -26.13 14.70 -5.84
N SER A 17 -27.35 15.22 -5.58
CA SER A 17 -27.61 16.07 -4.41
C SER A 17 -27.50 15.31 -3.09
N LEU A 18 -27.87 14.03 -3.05
CA LEU A 18 -27.78 13.18 -1.85
C LEU A 18 -26.34 12.68 -1.58
N CYS A 19 -25.54 12.43 -2.62
CA CYS A 19 -24.11 12.11 -2.46
C CYS A 19 -23.30 13.35 -2.10
N ALA A 20 -23.55 14.51 -2.74
CA ALA A 20 -22.87 15.75 -2.38
C ALA A 20 -23.15 16.16 -0.92
N SER A 21 -24.39 15.99 -0.44
CA SER A 21 -24.73 16.22 0.97
C SER A 21 -24.14 15.18 1.93
N ALA A 22 -23.96 13.93 1.49
CA ALA A 22 -23.39 12.86 2.33
C ALA A 22 -21.86 12.95 2.44
N PHE A 23 -21.17 13.52 1.45
CA PHE A 23 -19.73 13.82 1.56
C PHE A 23 -19.46 15.06 2.42
N ALA A 24 -20.34 16.08 2.35
CA ALA A 24 -20.15 17.35 3.07
C ALA A 24 -20.26 17.27 4.61
N GLU A 25 -20.82 16.19 5.18
CA GLU A 25 -20.95 16.07 6.64
C GLU A 25 -19.69 15.51 7.34
N GLU A 26 -18.74 14.92 6.61
CA GLU A 26 -17.47 14.40 7.17
C GLU A 26 -16.18 14.95 6.50
N SER A 27 -16.24 15.53 5.30
CA SER A 27 -15.09 16.17 4.65
C SER A 27 -15.01 17.67 5.00
N GLY A 28 -13.80 18.21 5.23
CA GLY A 28 -13.59 19.64 5.43
C GLY A 28 -14.04 20.47 4.21
N THR A 29 -14.11 21.80 4.34
CA THR A 29 -14.35 22.64 3.15
C THR A 29 -13.15 22.56 2.20
N LEU A 30 -13.31 22.88 0.90
CA LEU A 30 -12.20 22.98 -0.05
C LEU A 30 -10.99 23.74 0.52
N TYR A 31 -11.28 24.86 1.19
CA TYR A 31 -10.28 25.69 1.84
C TYR A 31 -9.56 24.97 2.99
N ASP A 32 -10.28 24.24 3.84
CA ASP A 32 -9.69 23.48 4.95
C ASP A 32 -8.79 22.34 4.44
N THR A 33 -9.19 21.66 3.37
CA THR A 33 -8.41 20.58 2.76
C THR A 33 -7.13 21.12 2.10
N MET A 34 -7.20 22.30 1.46
CA MET A 34 -6.03 23.03 0.95
C MET A 34 -5.09 23.49 2.09
N LEU A 35 -5.61 23.91 3.24
CA LEU A 35 -4.76 24.31 4.38
C LEU A 35 -3.96 23.14 4.97
N LYS A 36 -4.46 21.91 4.86
CA LYS A 36 -3.83 20.70 5.38
C LYS A 36 -2.85 20.06 4.41
N THR A 37 -2.94 20.39 3.12
CA THR A 37 -2.17 19.73 2.05
C THR A 37 -1.32 20.78 1.33
N PRO A 38 0.01 20.65 1.28
CA PRO A 38 0.85 21.48 0.43
C PRO A 38 0.43 21.37 -1.06
N ALA A 39 0.50 22.46 -1.83
CA ALA A 39 0.13 22.43 -3.25
C ALA A 39 0.91 21.39 -4.05
N ALA A 40 2.19 21.21 -3.74
CA ALA A 40 3.07 20.24 -4.39
C ALA A 40 2.71 18.77 -4.12
N GLU A 41 1.89 18.50 -3.10
CA GLU A 41 1.44 17.15 -2.76
C GLU A 41 0.07 16.89 -3.38
N TYR A 42 -0.05 15.76 -4.09
CA TYR A 42 -1.35 15.34 -4.61
C TYR A 42 -2.29 15.00 -3.44
N ASN A 43 -3.57 15.42 -3.55
CA ASN A 43 -4.62 15.03 -2.62
C ASN A 43 -5.87 14.54 -3.38
N ASN A 44 -6.32 13.34 -3.04
CA ASN A 44 -7.44 12.68 -3.72
C ASN A 44 -8.79 13.39 -3.50
N GLU A 45 -8.97 14.01 -2.34
CA GLU A 45 -10.16 14.79 -2.01
C GLU A 45 -10.20 16.08 -2.84
N LEU A 46 -9.07 16.78 -2.95
CA LEU A 46 -8.94 17.96 -3.83
C LEU A 46 -9.17 17.59 -5.29
N ALA A 47 -8.66 16.46 -5.75
CA ALA A 47 -8.94 15.95 -7.09
C ALA A 47 -10.44 15.64 -7.27
N LEU A 48 -11.11 15.00 -6.30
CA LEU A 48 -12.56 14.76 -6.38
C LEU A 48 -13.38 16.06 -6.43
N MET A 49 -12.99 17.08 -5.65
CA MET A 49 -13.64 18.39 -5.66
C MET A 49 -13.42 19.11 -7.00
N GLY A 50 -12.19 19.12 -7.52
CA GLY A 50 -11.85 19.72 -8.81
C GLY A 50 -12.52 19.03 -9.99
N LEU A 51 -12.65 17.70 -9.93
CA LEU A 51 -13.40 16.94 -10.92
C LEU A 51 -14.90 17.25 -10.83
N GLY A 52 -15.47 17.36 -9.63
CA GLY A 52 -16.86 17.76 -9.44
C GLY A 52 -17.16 19.14 -10.02
N LEU A 53 -16.27 20.10 -9.81
CA LEU A 53 -16.35 21.43 -10.42
C LEU A 53 -16.21 21.37 -11.95
N SER A 54 -15.26 20.58 -12.46
CA SER A 54 -15.09 20.38 -13.90
C SER A 54 -16.29 19.68 -14.53
N GLU A 55 -16.97 18.78 -13.82
CA GLU A 55 -18.17 18.10 -14.28
C GLU A 55 -19.41 18.99 -14.22
N ILE A 56 -19.60 19.79 -13.16
CA ILE A 56 -20.81 20.61 -13.04
C ILE A 56 -20.86 21.73 -14.09
N THR A 57 -19.69 22.22 -14.54
CA THR A 57 -19.60 23.10 -15.72
C THR A 57 -20.14 22.45 -17.00
N TYR A 58 -20.42 21.13 -16.97
CA TYR A 58 -21.18 20.46 -18.02
C TYR A 58 -22.56 21.07 -18.25
N TYR A 59 -23.24 21.34 -17.14
CA TYR A 59 -24.68 21.51 -17.12
C TYR A 59 -25.12 22.96 -17.34
N GLY A 60 -24.20 23.92 -17.16
CA GLY A 60 -24.45 25.32 -17.48
C GLY A 60 -24.06 26.27 -16.36
N GLU A 61 -24.25 27.56 -16.62
CA GLU A 61 -23.93 28.64 -15.68
C GLU A 61 -24.73 28.52 -14.37
N ALA A 62 -26.03 28.24 -14.45
CA ALA A 62 -26.89 28.18 -13.27
C ALA A 62 -26.48 27.04 -12.33
N GLU A 63 -26.09 25.90 -12.88
CA GLU A 63 -25.65 24.73 -12.13
C GLU A 63 -24.31 24.96 -11.44
N VAL A 64 -23.36 25.62 -12.11
CA VAL A 64 -22.08 26.02 -11.50
C VAL A 64 -22.29 26.99 -10.35
N ARG A 65 -23.11 28.03 -10.55
CA ARG A 65 -23.45 29.00 -9.50
C ARG A 65 -24.06 28.30 -8.29
N ASN A 66 -25.11 27.49 -8.51
CA ASN A 66 -25.77 26.73 -7.45
C ASN A 66 -24.81 25.78 -6.71
N TYR A 67 -23.89 25.14 -7.42
CA TYR A 67 -22.93 24.21 -6.83
C TYR A 67 -21.89 24.93 -5.97
N LEU A 68 -21.33 26.04 -6.47
CA LEU A 68 -20.41 26.90 -5.71
C LEU A 68 -21.09 27.51 -4.48
N GLU A 69 -22.34 27.94 -4.60
CA GLU A 69 -23.13 28.45 -3.47
C GLU A 69 -23.42 27.36 -2.44
N SER A 70 -23.97 26.23 -2.86
CA SER A 70 -24.48 25.20 -1.94
C SER A 70 -23.38 24.37 -1.27
N ASN A 71 -22.25 24.15 -1.94
CA ASN A 71 -21.20 23.24 -1.46
C ASN A 71 -19.96 23.98 -0.98
N PHE A 72 -19.71 25.19 -1.46
CA PHE A 72 -18.53 25.97 -1.09
C PHE A 72 -18.86 27.36 -0.52
N GLY A 73 -20.14 27.76 -0.50
CA GLY A 73 -20.60 29.01 0.09
C GLY A 73 -20.06 30.25 -0.59
N PHE A 74 -19.84 30.22 -1.91
CA PHE A 74 -19.65 31.44 -2.71
C PHE A 74 -21.00 32.13 -2.90
N GLU A 75 -21.04 33.43 -3.16
CA GLU A 75 -22.28 34.14 -3.51
C GLU A 75 -22.31 34.52 -4.98
N ASP A 76 -23.49 34.81 -5.54
CA ASP A 76 -23.64 35.21 -6.95
C ASP A 76 -22.77 36.41 -7.37
N ALA A 77 -22.51 37.34 -6.45
CA ALA A 77 -21.65 38.51 -6.64
C ALA A 77 -20.15 38.16 -6.74
N ASP A 78 -19.77 37.00 -6.24
CA ASP A 78 -18.39 36.49 -6.19
C ASP A 78 -18.01 35.69 -7.44
N ILE A 79 -19.00 35.33 -8.26
CA ILE A 79 -18.86 34.36 -9.35
C ILE A 79 -19.00 35.05 -10.71
N TYR A 80 -17.99 34.89 -11.55
CA TYR A 80 -18.01 35.25 -12.96
C TYR A 80 -17.99 33.99 -13.83
N THR A 81 -18.81 34.00 -14.88
CA THR A 81 -18.95 32.90 -15.83
C THR A 81 -18.89 33.44 -17.25
N LYS A 82 -18.32 32.65 -18.16
CA LYS A 82 -18.30 32.99 -19.59
C LYS A 82 -18.63 31.78 -20.44
N ASN A 83 -19.54 31.98 -21.39
CA ASN A 83 -19.91 31.01 -22.40
C ASN A 83 -19.16 31.29 -23.71
N PHE A 84 -18.81 30.23 -24.43
CA PHE A 84 -18.51 30.30 -25.86
C PHE A 84 -19.69 29.69 -26.63
N ASP A 85 -20.23 30.47 -27.57
CA ASP A 85 -21.53 30.22 -28.18
C ASP A 85 -22.64 29.99 -27.14
N SER A 86 -23.08 28.74 -27.00
CA SER A 86 -24.14 28.31 -26.08
C SER A 86 -23.66 27.41 -24.94
N SER A 87 -22.35 27.17 -24.85
CA SER A 87 -21.76 26.28 -23.84
C SER A 87 -20.90 27.07 -22.87
N LEU A 88 -21.03 26.78 -21.57
CA LEU A 88 -20.17 27.35 -20.55
C LEU A 88 -18.72 26.94 -20.82
N ALA A 89 -17.83 27.93 -20.92
CA ALA A 89 -16.41 27.73 -21.16
C ALA A 89 -15.64 27.72 -19.84
N PHE A 90 -15.88 28.69 -18.95
CA PHE A 90 -15.25 28.69 -17.64
C PHE A 90 -16.04 29.49 -16.60
N ALA A 91 -15.67 29.27 -15.34
CA ALA A 91 -16.09 30.06 -14.18
C ALA A 91 -14.87 30.47 -13.34
N ALA A 92 -14.91 31.68 -12.79
CA ALA A 92 -13.96 32.19 -11.80
C ALA A 92 -14.75 32.71 -10.60
N ALA A 93 -14.37 32.33 -9.39
CA ALA A 93 -15.07 32.70 -8.17
C ALA A 93 -14.10 33.08 -7.05
N VAL A 94 -14.43 34.10 -6.26
CA VAL A 94 -13.60 34.55 -5.13
C VAL A 94 -14.37 34.51 -3.82
N LYS A 95 -13.81 33.90 -2.79
CA LYS A 95 -14.40 33.93 -1.44
C LYS A 95 -13.38 34.43 -0.43
N ASP A 96 -13.79 35.39 0.39
CA ASP A 96 -12.92 35.95 1.41
C ASP A 96 -12.91 35.10 2.69
N TYR A 97 -11.71 34.88 3.23
CA TYR A 97 -11.47 34.35 4.56
C TYR A 97 -10.66 35.38 5.37
N ASP A 98 -10.51 35.14 6.68
CA ASP A 98 -9.87 36.10 7.60
C ASP A 98 -8.42 36.46 7.20
N ASP A 99 -7.66 35.49 6.67
CA ASP A 99 -6.22 35.64 6.40
C ASP A 99 -5.87 35.76 4.90
N CYS A 100 -6.73 35.27 4.00
CA CYS A 100 -6.56 35.37 2.55
C CYS A 100 -7.90 35.15 1.82
N SER A 101 -7.93 35.37 0.51
CA SER A 101 -9.07 35.00 -0.34
C SER A 101 -8.80 33.67 -1.05
N LEU A 102 -9.84 32.87 -1.25
CA LEU A 102 -9.82 31.70 -2.11
C LEU A 102 -10.29 32.10 -3.51
N LEU A 103 -9.45 31.90 -4.52
CA LEU A 103 -9.82 32.03 -5.94
C LEU A 103 -10.00 30.63 -6.54
N VAL A 104 -11.21 30.32 -6.98
CA VAL A 104 -11.54 29.06 -7.69
C VAL A 104 -11.69 29.36 -9.17
N ILE A 105 -11.02 28.58 -10.01
CA ILE A 105 -11.11 28.64 -11.48
C ILE A 105 -11.50 27.24 -11.97
N ALA A 106 -12.61 27.15 -12.68
CA ALA A 106 -13.07 25.92 -13.31
C ALA A 106 -13.19 26.15 -14.83
N ALA A 107 -12.33 25.49 -15.61
CA ALA A 107 -12.29 25.63 -17.06
C ALA A 107 -12.74 24.33 -17.75
N ARG A 108 -13.58 24.47 -18.77
CA ARG A 108 -14.13 23.34 -19.52
C ARG A 108 -13.96 23.55 -21.02
N GLY A 109 -13.63 22.47 -21.72
CA GLY A 109 -13.71 22.44 -23.17
C GLY A 109 -15.16 22.63 -23.70
N THR A 110 -15.30 23.31 -24.82
CA THR A 110 -16.59 23.59 -25.48
C THR A 110 -17.03 22.45 -26.39
N GLN A 111 -18.14 21.75 -26.11
CA GLN A 111 -18.64 20.62 -26.93
C GLN A 111 -19.13 20.95 -28.35
N THR A 112 -18.80 22.12 -28.88
CA THR A 112 -19.22 22.56 -30.20
C THR A 112 -18.24 22.10 -31.28
N GLU A 113 -18.64 22.23 -32.54
CA GLU A 113 -17.77 22.03 -33.72
C GLU A 113 -16.49 22.88 -33.66
N TYR A 114 -16.43 23.87 -32.76
CA TYR A 114 -15.29 24.72 -32.48
C TYR A 114 -14.13 23.94 -31.83
N GLU A 115 -14.37 23.00 -30.89
CA GLU A 115 -13.33 22.09 -30.37
C GLU A 115 -12.68 21.29 -31.52
N LEU A 116 -13.51 20.72 -32.40
CA LEU A 116 -13.06 19.93 -33.55
C LEU A 116 -12.30 20.73 -34.61
N ARG A 117 -12.56 22.04 -34.74
CA ARG A 117 -11.86 22.92 -35.70
C ARG A 117 -10.63 23.58 -35.09
N MET A 118 -10.63 23.88 -33.79
CA MET A 118 -9.48 24.44 -33.10
C MET A 118 -8.32 23.44 -32.97
N ASP A 119 -8.60 22.13 -32.98
CA ASP A 119 -7.58 21.08 -33.10
C ASP A 119 -6.88 21.05 -34.48
N THR A 120 -7.42 21.73 -35.50
CA THR A 120 -6.93 21.63 -36.89
C THR A 120 -6.00 22.76 -37.35
N ASP A 121 -5.94 23.89 -36.63
CA ASP A 121 -4.99 24.98 -36.92
C ASP A 121 -3.96 25.10 -35.78
N THR A 122 -2.77 24.56 -36.03
CA THR A 122 -1.73 24.22 -35.04
C THR A 122 -0.57 25.22 -35.03
N GLU A 123 -0.86 26.51 -35.20
CA GLU A 123 0.19 27.53 -35.06
C GLU A 123 0.44 27.81 -33.56
N ALA A 124 1.72 27.75 -33.17
CA ALA A 124 2.21 28.10 -31.85
C ALA A 124 3.07 29.36 -31.99
N THR A 125 2.44 30.52 -31.89
CA THR A 125 3.10 31.83 -32.04
C THR A 125 3.62 32.36 -30.70
N LEU A 126 2.97 31.99 -29.59
CA LEU A 126 3.48 32.31 -28.26
C LEU A 126 4.62 31.36 -27.85
N ILE A 127 5.74 31.94 -27.43
CA ILE A 127 6.80 31.22 -26.71
C ILE A 127 6.70 31.58 -25.22
N TYR A 128 6.50 30.57 -24.37
CA TYR A 128 6.47 30.70 -22.91
C TYR A 128 7.57 29.86 -22.28
N LYS A 129 8.51 30.50 -21.57
CA LYS A 129 9.71 29.88 -20.99
C LYS A 129 10.44 28.94 -21.96
N ASP A 130 10.68 29.40 -23.19
CA ASP A 130 11.31 28.64 -24.29
C ASP A 130 10.46 27.51 -24.89
N TYR A 131 9.22 27.33 -24.43
CA TYR A 131 8.29 26.34 -24.96
C TYR A 131 7.23 26.99 -25.86
N PRO A 132 7.03 26.49 -27.09
CA PRO A 132 5.92 26.93 -27.94
C PRO A 132 4.58 26.50 -27.32
N VAL A 133 3.72 27.47 -27.05
CA VAL A 133 2.36 27.26 -26.53
C VAL A 133 1.40 27.26 -27.71
N TYR A 134 0.46 26.33 -27.73
CA TYR A 134 -0.59 26.31 -28.76
C TYR A 134 -1.47 27.57 -28.65
N ASP A 135 -1.69 28.26 -29.76
CA ASP A 135 -2.36 29.58 -29.76
C ASP A 135 -3.77 29.51 -29.17
N PHE A 136 -4.53 28.45 -29.46
CA PHE A 136 -5.87 28.27 -28.91
C PHE A 136 -5.86 28.08 -27.38
N ILE A 137 -4.85 27.41 -26.82
CA ILE A 137 -4.68 27.27 -25.36
C ILE A 137 -4.36 28.64 -24.75
N ASN A 138 -3.49 29.41 -25.39
CA ASN A 138 -3.16 30.74 -24.93
C ASN A 138 -4.37 31.69 -24.98
N ASP A 139 -5.15 31.65 -26.06
CA ASP A 139 -6.36 32.47 -26.22
C ASP A 139 -7.41 32.13 -25.16
N PHE A 140 -7.66 30.84 -24.91
CA PHE A 140 -8.58 30.43 -23.86
C PHE A 140 -8.07 30.86 -22.47
N LYS A 141 -6.78 30.67 -22.18
CA LYS A 141 -6.19 31.18 -20.93
C LYS A 141 -6.32 32.70 -20.79
N ASN A 142 -6.18 33.48 -21.87
CA ASN A 142 -6.38 34.93 -21.82
C ASN A 142 -7.82 35.30 -21.45
N GLU A 143 -8.79 34.52 -21.92
CA GLU A 143 -10.19 34.69 -21.55
C GLU A 143 -10.45 34.37 -20.08
N ILE A 144 -9.80 33.33 -19.55
CA ILE A 144 -9.81 33.01 -18.12
C ILE A 144 -9.24 34.17 -17.31
N PHE A 145 -8.09 34.73 -17.71
CA PHE A 145 -7.47 35.89 -17.06
C PHE A 145 -8.41 37.10 -17.04
N GLY A 146 -9.07 37.41 -18.16
CA GLY A 146 -10.04 38.49 -18.23
C GLY A 146 -11.26 38.27 -17.32
N GLY A 147 -11.62 37.02 -17.04
CA GLY A 147 -12.65 36.67 -16.05
C GLY A 147 -12.17 36.77 -14.61
N ILE A 148 -10.93 36.36 -14.32
CA ILE A 148 -10.30 36.55 -13.00
C ILE A 148 -10.29 38.04 -12.63
N GLU A 149 -9.95 38.93 -13.58
CA GLU A 149 -9.97 40.38 -13.38
C GLU A 149 -11.36 40.96 -13.03
N LYS A 150 -12.45 40.20 -13.21
CA LYS A 150 -13.80 40.61 -12.80
C LYS A 150 -14.11 40.31 -11.35
N VAL A 151 -13.42 39.35 -10.74
CA VAL A 151 -13.72 38.84 -9.39
C VAL A 151 -12.56 39.05 -8.41
N ALA A 152 -11.32 39.09 -8.89
CA ALA A 152 -10.13 39.25 -8.06
C ALA A 152 -9.76 40.73 -7.84
N ASP A 153 -9.23 41.01 -6.65
CA ASP A 153 -8.67 42.29 -6.24
C ASP A 153 -7.17 42.10 -5.95
N LYS A 154 -6.32 42.73 -6.75
CA LYS A 154 -4.86 42.67 -6.65
C LYS A 154 -4.29 43.04 -5.27
N ASN A 155 -5.06 43.71 -4.41
CA ASN A 155 -4.62 44.07 -3.06
C ASN A 155 -4.82 42.94 -2.04
N LYS A 156 -5.53 41.87 -2.41
CA LYS A 156 -5.72 40.68 -1.58
C LYS A 156 -4.70 39.61 -1.92
N THR A 157 -4.38 38.77 -0.94
CA THR A 157 -3.58 37.57 -1.11
C THR A 157 -4.48 36.38 -1.41
N TYR A 158 -4.05 35.49 -2.31
CA TYR A 158 -4.87 34.39 -2.78
C TYR A 158 -4.25 33.02 -2.52
N LYS A 159 -5.08 32.09 -2.03
CA LYS A 159 -4.96 30.67 -2.36
C LYS A 159 -5.78 30.39 -3.60
N VAL A 160 -5.18 29.71 -4.58
CA VAL A 160 -5.75 29.53 -5.91
C VAL A 160 -6.01 28.06 -6.14
N PHE A 161 -7.24 27.72 -6.52
CA PHE A 161 -7.63 26.38 -6.91
C PHE A 161 -8.11 26.37 -8.37
N VAL A 162 -7.35 25.74 -9.25
CA VAL A 162 -7.60 25.67 -10.69
C VAL A 162 -7.98 24.25 -11.07
N CYS A 163 -9.06 24.06 -11.81
CA CYS A 163 -9.41 22.75 -12.34
C CYS A 163 -9.94 22.84 -13.77
N GLY A 164 -9.83 21.74 -14.50
CA GLY A 164 -10.46 21.65 -15.80
C GLY A 164 -10.39 20.28 -16.45
N HIS A 165 -11.27 20.06 -17.43
CA HIS A 165 -11.37 18.80 -18.17
C HIS A 165 -11.20 19.02 -19.67
N SER A 166 -10.52 18.08 -20.36
CA SER A 166 -10.29 18.11 -21.80
C SER A 166 -9.55 19.39 -22.26
N LEU A 167 -10.01 20.07 -23.30
CA LEU A 167 -9.45 21.35 -23.76
C LEU A 167 -9.35 22.40 -22.64
N GLY A 168 -10.36 22.48 -21.78
CA GLY A 168 -10.35 23.34 -20.60
C GLY A 168 -9.28 22.96 -19.58
N GLY A 169 -8.92 21.69 -19.49
CA GLY A 169 -7.81 21.21 -18.68
C GLY A 169 -6.46 21.75 -19.16
N ALA A 170 -6.23 21.80 -20.47
CA ALA A 170 -5.01 22.37 -21.04
C ALA A 170 -4.93 23.89 -20.82
N ALA A 171 -6.04 24.61 -20.95
CA ALA A 171 -6.11 26.03 -20.60
C ALA A 171 -5.90 26.26 -19.09
N ALA A 172 -6.49 25.44 -18.23
CA ALA A 172 -6.30 25.46 -16.78
C ALA A 172 -4.82 25.22 -16.40
N ASN A 173 -4.16 24.28 -17.08
CA ASN A 173 -2.74 23.97 -16.90
C ASN A 173 -1.87 25.22 -17.15
N LEU A 174 -2.02 25.84 -18.33
CA LEU A 174 -1.30 27.07 -18.67
C LEU A 174 -1.67 28.23 -17.73
N THR A 175 -2.94 28.33 -17.33
CA THR A 175 -3.43 29.35 -16.39
C THR A 175 -2.68 29.24 -15.06
N ALA A 176 -2.63 28.04 -14.48
CA ALA A 176 -1.92 27.81 -13.22
C ALA A 176 -0.42 28.07 -13.35
N ALA A 177 0.22 27.60 -14.42
CA ALA A 177 1.64 27.85 -14.69
C ALA A 177 1.95 29.36 -14.77
N GLN A 178 1.10 30.15 -15.42
CA GLN A 178 1.27 31.59 -15.53
C GLN A 178 0.96 32.34 -14.22
N ILE A 179 0.03 31.84 -13.39
CA ILE A 179 -0.19 32.39 -12.04
C ILE A 179 1.03 32.13 -11.14
N ILE A 180 1.59 30.91 -11.17
CA ILE A 180 2.80 30.53 -10.42
C ILE A 180 3.97 31.48 -10.76
N ASP A 181 4.08 31.88 -12.02
CA ASP A 181 5.12 32.80 -12.49
C ASP A 181 4.77 34.28 -12.34
N GLY A 182 3.61 34.60 -11.75
CA GLY A 182 3.18 35.97 -11.47
C GLY A 182 2.74 36.76 -12.69
N ALA A 183 2.27 36.09 -13.76
CA ALA A 183 1.86 36.75 -15.00
C ALA A 183 0.39 37.25 -14.99
N CYS A 184 -0.40 36.94 -13.95
CA CYS A 184 -1.74 37.47 -13.77
C CYS A 184 -1.74 38.58 -12.73
N ASP A 185 -1.71 39.85 -13.16
CA ASP A 185 -1.61 41.03 -12.28
C ASP A 185 -2.73 41.15 -11.23
N ALA A 186 -3.88 40.52 -11.47
CA ALA A 186 -5.02 40.50 -10.56
C ALA A 186 -4.84 39.54 -9.38
N VAL A 187 -3.88 38.61 -9.46
CA VAL A 187 -3.69 37.52 -8.49
C VAL A 187 -2.33 37.68 -7.80
N ASN A 188 -2.36 37.99 -6.51
CA ASN A 188 -1.19 37.97 -5.66
C ASN A 188 -1.18 36.67 -4.82
N SER A 189 -0.45 35.65 -5.28
CA SER A 189 -0.34 34.34 -4.63
C SER A 189 1.11 33.85 -4.59
N SER A 190 1.47 33.06 -3.58
CA SER A 190 2.70 32.27 -3.61
C SER A 190 2.54 31.10 -4.58
N LYS A 191 3.65 30.60 -5.15
CA LYS A 191 3.64 29.35 -5.92
C LYS A 191 3.12 28.15 -5.11
N ASP A 192 3.37 28.15 -3.79
CA ASP A 192 2.95 27.09 -2.88
C ASP A 192 1.46 27.17 -2.52
N ASP A 193 0.78 28.23 -2.98
CA ASP A 193 -0.64 28.48 -2.78
C ASP A 193 -1.47 28.27 -4.07
N VAL A 194 -0.86 27.72 -5.14
CA VAL A 194 -1.53 27.43 -6.41
C VAL A 194 -1.70 25.92 -6.57
N TYR A 195 -2.95 25.47 -6.45
CA TYR A 195 -3.37 24.08 -6.57
C TYR A 195 -4.06 23.93 -7.92
N CYS A 196 -3.57 23.04 -8.78
CA CYS A 196 -4.21 22.77 -10.06
C CYS A 196 -4.45 21.29 -10.27
N TYR A 197 -5.68 20.90 -10.60
CA TYR A 197 -6.04 19.52 -10.94
C TYR A 197 -6.77 19.48 -12.28
N THR A 198 -6.16 18.87 -13.28
CA THR A 198 -6.71 18.79 -14.65
C THR A 198 -6.96 17.35 -15.05
N TYR A 199 -7.99 17.10 -15.88
CA TYR A 199 -8.44 15.75 -16.23
C TYR A 199 -8.51 15.59 -17.73
N GLY A 200 -7.80 14.60 -18.27
CA GLY A 200 -7.79 14.34 -19.72
C GLY A 200 -7.35 15.55 -20.53
N ALA A 201 -6.48 16.38 -19.96
CA ALA A 201 -6.00 17.58 -20.64
C ALA A 201 -5.21 17.18 -21.90
N ILE A 202 -5.45 17.91 -22.99
CA ILE A 202 -4.62 17.82 -24.19
C ILE A 202 -3.33 18.62 -24.00
N ASP A 203 -2.38 18.47 -24.92
CA ASP A 203 -1.06 19.13 -24.84
C ASP A 203 -1.20 20.66 -24.79
N SER A 204 -0.59 21.27 -23.77
CA SER A 204 -0.57 22.73 -23.58
C SER A 204 0.58 23.41 -24.34
N ILE A 205 1.66 22.65 -24.59
CA ILE A 205 2.86 23.09 -25.31
C ILE A 205 3.22 22.09 -26.42
N SER A 206 3.78 22.60 -27.51
CA SER A 206 4.15 21.81 -28.69
C SER A 206 5.54 21.16 -28.54
N VAL A 207 5.70 20.33 -27.50
CA VAL A 207 6.92 19.55 -27.24
C VAL A 207 6.59 18.14 -26.73
N LYS A 208 7.57 17.24 -26.82
CA LYS A 208 7.41 15.83 -26.44
C LYS A 208 7.58 15.53 -24.96
N GLU A 209 8.09 16.46 -24.16
CA GLU A 209 8.38 16.21 -22.75
C GLU A 209 7.63 17.23 -21.88
N PRO A 210 7.02 16.80 -20.76
CA PRO A 210 6.44 17.71 -19.78
C PRO A 210 7.47 18.60 -19.09
N VAL A 211 7.01 19.73 -18.55
CA VAL A 211 7.79 20.67 -17.77
C VAL A 211 7.30 20.61 -16.31
N THR A 212 7.93 19.76 -15.51
CA THR A 212 7.50 19.46 -14.13
C THR A 212 8.13 20.38 -13.09
N ALA A 213 9.41 20.71 -13.26
CA ALA A 213 10.18 21.48 -12.29
C ALA A 213 9.65 22.91 -12.13
N GLY A 214 9.33 23.29 -10.88
CA GLY A 214 8.73 24.58 -10.54
C GLY A 214 7.22 24.66 -10.72
N TYR A 215 6.58 23.58 -11.15
CA TYR A 215 5.13 23.47 -11.35
C TYR A 215 4.55 22.27 -10.59
N GLU A 216 5.17 21.90 -9.46
CA GLU A 216 4.78 20.75 -8.65
C GLU A 216 3.34 20.86 -8.12
N GLY A 217 2.79 22.07 -8.01
CA GLY A 217 1.39 22.32 -7.65
C GLY A 217 0.36 22.06 -8.76
N VAL A 218 0.81 21.67 -9.95
CA VAL A 218 -0.03 21.38 -11.11
C VAL A 218 -0.06 19.87 -11.36
N HIS A 219 -1.18 19.26 -10.98
CA HIS A 219 -1.48 17.84 -11.03
C HIS A 219 -2.28 17.52 -12.29
N ASN A 220 -1.66 16.80 -13.23
CA ASN A 220 -2.30 16.40 -14.48
C ASN A 220 -2.77 14.95 -14.39
N VAL A 221 -4.08 14.76 -14.34
CA VAL A 221 -4.71 13.50 -13.99
C VAL A 221 -5.19 12.74 -15.23
N TYR A 222 -4.70 11.51 -15.43
CA TYR A 222 -4.96 10.69 -16.62
C TYR A 222 -5.54 9.32 -16.32
N ASN A 223 -6.13 8.70 -17.35
CA ASN A 223 -6.32 7.25 -17.39
C ASN A 223 -5.52 6.64 -18.57
N ASP A 224 -5.33 5.31 -18.54
CA ASP A 224 -4.59 4.52 -19.54
C ASP A 224 -5.02 4.72 -21.01
N PHE A 225 -6.22 5.26 -21.25
CA PHE A 225 -6.83 5.35 -22.57
C PHE A 225 -7.18 6.79 -22.97
N ASP A 226 -6.54 7.79 -22.37
CA ASP A 226 -6.69 9.18 -22.81
C ASP A 226 -6.06 9.37 -24.20
N THR A 227 -6.91 9.55 -25.22
CA THR A 227 -6.56 9.39 -26.65
C THR A 227 -6.35 10.68 -27.43
N PHE A 228 -6.25 11.85 -26.80
CA PHE A 228 -6.27 13.13 -27.51
C PHE A 228 -4.92 13.88 -27.42
N SER A 229 -4.20 13.88 -28.55
CA SER A 229 -3.13 14.85 -28.85
C SER A 229 -3.46 15.56 -30.17
N PRO A 230 -3.29 16.89 -30.26
CA PRO A 230 -3.68 17.68 -31.45
C PRO A 230 -2.95 17.28 -32.74
N MET A 231 -1.82 16.55 -32.66
CA MET A 231 -1.04 16.13 -33.83
C MET A 231 -1.32 14.71 -34.36
N GLN A 232 -2.19 13.91 -33.73
CA GLN A 232 -2.27 12.46 -34.00
C GLN A 232 -3.53 11.98 -34.73
N TYR A 233 -4.23 12.86 -35.44
CA TYR A 233 -5.41 12.49 -36.25
C TYR A 233 -5.13 11.55 -37.45
N GLY A 234 -3.88 11.10 -37.66
CA GLY A 234 -3.51 10.17 -38.73
C GLY A 234 -3.22 8.73 -38.29
N PHE A 235 -2.93 8.49 -37.01
CA PHE A 235 -2.67 7.16 -36.48
C PHE A 235 -3.18 7.11 -35.04
N MET A 236 -4.31 6.41 -34.87
CA MET A 236 -4.83 6.04 -33.57
C MET A 236 -3.79 5.16 -32.88
N LEU A 237 -2.91 5.77 -32.09
CA LEU A 237 -1.93 5.03 -31.30
C LEU A 237 -2.67 4.42 -30.11
N THR A 238 -2.58 3.10 -30.00
CA THR A 238 -3.23 2.26 -28.97
C THR A 238 -2.69 2.44 -27.56
N ASN A 239 -1.75 3.37 -27.36
CA ASN A 239 -1.05 3.56 -26.11
C ASN A 239 -1.13 5.07 -25.84
N GLY A 240 -1.76 5.50 -24.73
CA GLY A 240 -2.00 6.90 -24.33
C GLY A 240 -0.74 7.76 -24.09
N ILE A 241 0.28 7.62 -24.93
CA ILE A 241 1.58 8.29 -24.91
C ILE A 241 1.44 9.75 -25.35
N GLY A 242 0.45 10.07 -26.21
CA GLY A 242 0.23 11.43 -26.70
C GLY A 242 -0.28 12.39 -25.62
N SER A 243 -1.23 11.97 -24.79
CA SER A 243 -1.82 12.82 -23.76
C SER A 243 -0.94 12.99 -22.52
N LYS A 244 0.18 12.26 -22.40
CA LYS A 244 1.10 12.33 -21.25
C LYS A 244 2.27 13.29 -21.47
N VAL A 245 2.29 14.02 -22.59
CA VAL A 245 3.40 14.90 -22.96
C VAL A 245 2.96 16.35 -23.12
N GLY A 246 3.92 17.26 -23.27
CA GLY A 246 3.66 18.63 -23.68
C GLY A 246 2.81 19.46 -22.71
N LYS A 247 3.07 19.43 -21.40
CA LYS A 247 2.32 20.20 -20.38
C LYS A 247 3.23 20.74 -19.29
N PHE A 248 2.72 21.69 -18.49
CA PHE A 248 3.34 22.10 -17.24
C PHE A 248 2.84 21.24 -16.08
N GLY A 249 3.69 20.93 -15.11
CA GLY A 249 3.30 20.18 -13.91
C GLY A 249 3.55 18.69 -13.95
N VAL A 250 3.24 18.05 -12.82
CA VAL A 250 3.42 16.62 -12.57
C VAL A 250 2.30 15.81 -13.23
N MET A 251 2.62 14.57 -13.56
CA MET A 251 1.69 13.62 -14.15
C MET A 251 1.23 12.65 -13.07
N ASP A 252 -0.07 12.56 -12.88
CA ASP A 252 -0.74 11.67 -11.95
C ASP A 252 -1.59 10.68 -12.76
N ASP A 253 -1.28 9.40 -12.66
CA ASP A 253 -1.82 8.38 -13.55
C ASP A 253 -2.85 7.48 -12.84
N PHE A 254 -3.91 7.13 -13.55
CA PHE A 254 -4.84 6.06 -13.19
C PHE A 254 -4.64 4.88 -14.16
N SER A 255 -3.91 3.86 -13.74
CA SER A 255 -3.83 2.60 -14.47
C SER A 255 -5.05 1.72 -14.19
N TYR A 256 -6.21 2.09 -14.73
CA TYR A 256 -7.39 1.22 -14.65
C TYR A 256 -8.13 1.10 -15.99
N ASP A 257 -8.18 -0.14 -16.48
CA ASP A 257 -8.96 -0.51 -17.65
C ASP A 257 -10.44 -0.71 -17.29
N PHE A 258 -11.26 0.33 -17.52
CA PHE A 258 -12.72 0.26 -17.32
C PHE A 258 -13.45 -0.62 -18.35
N ARG A 259 -12.76 -1.20 -19.34
CA ARG A 259 -13.37 -2.12 -20.30
C ARG A 259 -13.72 -3.42 -19.60
N ASN A 260 -14.97 -3.87 -19.74
CA ASN A 260 -15.37 -5.22 -19.34
C ASN A 260 -14.75 -6.28 -20.27
N GLU A 261 -14.84 -7.57 -19.89
CA GLU A 261 -14.22 -8.67 -20.63
C GLU A 261 -14.70 -8.77 -22.09
N GLU A 262 -15.94 -8.38 -22.38
CA GLU A 262 -16.48 -8.33 -23.74
C GLU A 262 -15.89 -7.17 -24.56
N GLN A 263 -15.63 -6.03 -23.91
CA GLN A 263 -15.02 -4.84 -24.51
C GLN A 263 -13.52 -5.02 -24.75
N ARG A 264 -12.82 -5.72 -23.86
CA ARG A 264 -11.41 -6.11 -24.04
C ARG A 264 -11.19 -7.03 -25.25
N ASN A 265 -12.22 -7.78 -25.64
CA ASN A 265 -12.18 -8.74 -26.76
C ASN A 265 -12.67 -8.17 -28.11
N LYS A 266 -13.12 -6.91 -28.18
CA LYS A 266 -13.56 -6.28 -29.45
C LYS A 266 -12.35 -5.64 -30.16
N GLY A 267 -12.00 -6.19 -31.33
CA GLY A 267 -10.76 -5.87 -32.05
C GLY A 267 -10.78 -4.64 -32.98
N SER A 268 -11.79 -3.76 -32.96
CA SER A 268 -11.79 -2.54 -33.77
C SER A 268 -11.73 -1.28 -32.90
N ILE A 269 -10.70 -0.47 -33.13
CA ILE A 269 -10.40 0.80 -32.46
C ILE A 269 -11.60 1.76 -32.46
N ASP A 270 -12.40 1.80 -33.53
CA ASP A 270 -13.55 2.71 -33.66
C ASP A 270 -14.66 2.47 -32.61
N GLN A 271 -14.74 1.27 -32.02
CA GLN A 271 -15.72 0.94 -30.97
C GLN A 271 -15.16 1.12 -29.54
N ILE A 272 -13.84 1.24 -29.39
CA ILE A 272 -13.15 1.43 -28.11
C ILE A 272 -13.15 2.91 -27.71
N LEU A 273 -13.09 3.81 -28.70
CA LEU A 273 -13.00 5.26 -28.52
C LEU A 273 -14.35 5.92 -28.16
N GLU A 274 -15.48 5.28 -28.48
CA GLU A 274 -16.77 5.98 -28.47
C GLU A 274 -17.46 6.07 -27.09
N TYR A 275 -17.02 5.37 -26.03
CA TYR A 275 -17.90 5.27 -24.84
C TYR A 275 -17.38 5.29 -23.39
N ILE A 276 -16.12 5.00 -22.99
CA ILE A 276 -15.92 4.68 -21.54
C ILE A 276 -14.75 5.32 -20.79
N ASN A 277 -13.69 5.86 -21.41
CA ASN A 277 -12.52 6.27 -20.60
C ASN A 277 -12.31 7.79 -20.44
N HIS A 278 -12.63 8.60 -21.45
CA HIS A 278 -12.42 10.06 -21.41
C HIS A 278 -13.64 10.85 -20.90
N THR A 279 -14.26 10.41 -19.80
CA THR A 279 -15.42 11.09 -19.21
C THR A 279 -15.19 11.44 -17.74
N PRO A 280 -15.75 12.54 -17.21
CA PRO A 280 -15.66 12.86 -15.80
C PRO A 280 -16.09 11.72 -14.87
N GLN A 281 -17.11 10.94 -15.26
CA GLN A 281 -17.57 9.80 -14.48
C GLN A 281 -16.51 8.68 -14.36
N SER A 282 -15.68 8.51 -15.38
CA SER A 282 -14.60 7.50 -15.38
C SER A 282 -13.49 7.92 -14.40
N TYR A 283 -13.05 9.18 -14.46
CA TYR A 283 -12.13 9.75 -13.47
C TYR A 283 -12.69 9.68 -12.05
N ARG A 284 -13.99 9.98 -11.88
CA ARG A 284 -14.67 9.91 -10.57
C ARG A 284 -14.60 8.50 -9.99
N THR A 285 -14.85 7.49 -10.83
CA THR A 285 -14.78 6.09 -10.43
C THR A 285 -13.36 5.68 -10.06
N ALA A 286 -12.34 6.15 -10.79
CA ALA A 286 -10.93 5.91 -10.45
C ALA A 286 -10.57 6.50 -9.09
N LEU A 287 -10.87 7.79 -8.90
CA LEU A 287 -10.60 8.54 -7.67
C LEU A 287 -11.30 7.95 -6.44
N GLN A 288 -12.56 7.51 -6.58
CA GLN A 288 -13.33 6.91 -5.48
C GLN A 288 -12.81 5.52 -5.09
N LYS A 289 -12.18 4.79 -6.01
CA LYS A 289 -11.60 3.47 -5.74
C LYS A 289 -10.16 3.55 -5.20
N GLY A 290 -9.58 4.74 -5.09
CA GLY A 290 -8.20 4.92 -4.62
C GLY A 290 -7.14 4.32 -5.56
N MET A 291 -7.49 4.15 -6.85
CA MET A 291 -6.64 3.50 -7.86
C MET A 291 -5.63 4.47 -8.48
N VAL A 292 -4.95 5.26 -7.64
CA VAL A 292 -4.06 6.34 -8.09
C VAL A 292 -2.59 5.93 -7.99
N SER A 293 -1.93 5.90 -9.14
CA SER A 293 -0.48 5.86 -9.26
C SER A 293 0.03 7.30 -9.39
N TYR A 294 0.33 7.94 -8.26
CA TYR A 294 1.04 9.22 -8.27
C TYR A 294 2.40 9.04 -8.93
N GLY A 295 2.89 10.06 -9.65
CA GLY A 295 4.27 10.12 -10.11
C GLY A 295 5.23 10.12 -8.90
N GLY A 296 5.44 8.95 -8.32
CA GLY A 296 6.17 8.73 -7.10
C GLY A 296 7.67 8.79 -7.31
N ALA A 297 8.41 9.18 -6.27
CA ALA A 297 9.86 9.07 -6.27
C ALA A 297 10.27 7.65 -6.69
N GLU A 298 11.07 7.52 -7.75
CA GLU A 298 11.54 6.22 -8.23
C GLU A 298 12.12 5.38 -7.08
N PRO A 299 11.79 4.08 -6.98
CA PRO A 299 12.41 3.23 -5.97
C PRO A 299 13.93 3.19 -6.14
N SER A 300 14.63 2.89 -5.05
CA SER A 300 16.07 2.64 -5.11
C SER A 300 16.36 1.47 -6.05
N ASP A 301 17.49 1.52 -6.76
CA ASP A 301 17.83 0.49 -7.76
C ASP A 301 17.86 -0.93 -7.19
N TRP A 302 18.24 -1.08 -5.91
CA TRP A 302 18.26 -2.35 -5.21
C TRP A 302 16.86 -2.92 -4.94
N ALA A 303 15.82 -2.08 -4.85
CA ALA A 303 14.45 -2.48 -4.51
C ALA A 303 13.59 -2.79 -5.75
N LYS A 304 14.01 -2.31 -6.93
CA LYS A 304 13.26 -2.48 -8.20
C LYS A 304 12.85 -3.93 -8.48
N PRO A 305 13.73 -4.95 -8.35
CA PRO A 305 13.34 -6.33 -8.67
C PRO A 305 12.21 -6.84 -7.77
N GLU A 306 12.29 -6.58 -6.47
CA GLU A 306 11.26 -6.98 -5.53
C GLU A 306 9.96 -6.17 -5.69
N ILE A 307 10.04 -4.88 -5.99
CA ILE A 307 8.85 -4.05 -6.25
C ILE A 307 8.09 -4.56 -7.48
N GLU A 308 8.79 -4.89 -8.56
CA GLU A 308 8.16 -5.49 -9.75
C GLU A 308 7.52 -6.85 -9.44
N LYS A 309 8.16 -7.67 -8.62
CA LYS A 309 7.57 -8.93 -8.14
C LYS A 309 6.33 -8.67 -7.27
N ALA A 310 6.37 -7.68 -6.39
CA ALA A 310 5.26 -7.35 -5.49
C ALA A 310 4.00 -6.92 -6.25
N LYS A 311 4.14 -6.19 -7.36
CA LYS A 311 3.01 -5.83 -8.25
C LYS A 311 2.25 -7.07 -8.72
N SER A 312 2.97 -8.15 -9.06
CA SER A 312 2.34 -9.42 -9.47
C SER A 312 1.70 -10.21 -8.32
N MET A 313 2.08 -9.93 -7.07
CA MET A 313 1.57 -10.61 -5.87
C MET A 313 0.34 -9.90 -5.27
N GLY A 314 0.05 -8.66 -5.67
CA GLY A 314 -1.19 -7.95 -5.37
C GLY A 314 -1.44 -7.63 -3.89
N PHE A 315 -0.39 -7.63 -3.05
CA PHE A 315 -0.54 -7.39 -1.60
C PHE A 315 -0.19 -5.97 -1.15
N VAL A 316 0.38 -5.17 -2.05
CA VAL A 316 0.82 -3.80 -1.75
C VAL A 316 -0.28 -2.83 -2.19
N PRO A 317 -0.81 -1.99 -1.29
CA PRO A 317 -1.69 -0.90 -1.68
C PRO A 317 -1.03 -0.01 -2.74
N GLU A 318 -1.74 0.32 -3.81
CA GLU A 318 -1.19 1.02 -4.97
C GLU A 318 -0.51 2.35 -4.59
N ALA A 319 -1.11 3.10 -3.66
CA ALA A 319 -0.57 4.35 -3.14
C ALA A 319 0.86 4.24 -2.57
N LEU A 320 1.26 3.05 -2.09
CA LEU A 320 2.60 2.82 -1.54
C LEU A 320 3.67 2.72 -2.63
N PHE A 321 3.33 2.28 -3.84
CA PHE A 321 4.29 2.27 -4.96
C PHE A 321 4.77 3.68 -5.33
N ASN A 322 4.05 4.71 -4.89
CA ASN A 322 4.34 6.09 -5.22
C ASN A 322 5.23 6.79 -4.17
N LYS A 323 5.48 6.16 -3.04
CA LYS A 323 6.36 6.69 -2.00
C LYS A 323 7.35 5.64 -1.48
N PRO A 324 8.07 4.94 -2.37
CA PRO A 324 8.88 3.78 -1.99
C PRO A 324 9.97 4.15 -0.98
N ARG A 325 10.48 5.39 -1.02
CA ARG A 325 11.56 5.83 -0.14
C ARG A 325 11.10 6.49 1.16
N GLU A 326 9.80 6.69 1.35
CA GLU A 326 9.27 7.26 2.59
C GLU A 326 9.14 6.20 3.69
N ASP A 327 9.16 6.68 4.93
CA ASP A 327 8.92 5.84 6.10
C ASP A 327 7.47 5.33 6.09
N ILE A 328 7.31 4.01 6.29
CA ILE A 328 5.99 3.37 6.31
C ILE A 328 5.30 3.58 7.66
N THR A 329 3.98 3.75 7.66
CA THR A 329 3.20 3.79 8.91
C THR A 329 2.87 2.39 9.45
N ARG A 330 2.51 2.31 10.73
CA ARG A 330 2.01 1.08 11.38
C ARG A 330 0.79 0.50 10.66
N GLU A 331 -0.15 1.36 10.23
CA GLU A 331 -1.35 0.95 9.51
C GLU A 331 -1.03 0.41 8.11
N GLU A 332 -0.17 1.09 7.34
CA GLU A 332 0.23 0.66 6.00
C GLU A 332 0.91 -0.71 6.02
N PHE A 333 1.78 -0.94 7.02
CA PHE A 333 2.43 -2.24 7.20
C PHE A 333 1.43 -3.33 7.60
N ALA A 334 0.48 -3.03 8.49
CA ALA A 334 -0.58 -3.96 8.89
C ALA A 334 -1.47 -4.36 7.71
N HIS A 335 -1.81 -3.40 6.85
CA HIS A 335 -2.53 -3.65 5.60
C HIS A 335 -1.76 -4.64 4.72
N MET A 336 -0.49 -4.34 4.41
CA MET A 336 0.35 -5.22 3.58
C MET A 336 0.42 -6.64 4.15
N ALA A 337 0.56 -6.79 5.47
CA ALA A 337 0.64 -8.08 6.14
C ALA A 337 -0.62 -8.94 5.95
N VAL A 338 -1.80 -8.34 6.16
CA VAL A 338 -3.08 -9.04 6.05
C VAL A 338 -3.38 -9.40 4.60
N THR A 339 -3.18 -8.47 3.66
CA THR A 339 -3.40 -8.74 2.23
C THR A 339 -2.41 -9.77 1.70
N PHE A 340 -1.15 -9.72 2.14
CA PHE A 340 -0.16 -10.74 1.79
C PHE A 340 -0.62 -12.12 2.25
N MET A 341 -1.07 -12.26 3.49
CA MET A 341 -1.57 -13.54 4.01
C MET A 341 -2.83 -14.00 3.26
N ALA A 342 -3.80 -13.12 3.04
CA ALA A 342 -5.04 -13.43 2.32
C ALA A 342 -4.74 -13.96 0.90
N ASN A 343 -3.90 -13.26 0.13
CA ASN A 343 -3.54 -13.64 -1.24
C ASN A 343 -2.82 -14.99 -1.29
N ASN A 344 -1.91 -15.23 -0.35
CA ASN A 344 -1.17 -16.50 -0.27
C ASN A 344 -2.02 -17.69 0.18
N LEU A 345 -3.19 -17.42 0.76
CA LEU A 345 -4.22 -18.41 1.06
C LEU A 345 -5.28 -18.55 -0.05
N GLY A 346 -5.22 -17.71 -1.09
CA GLY A 346 -6.20 -17.68 -2.17
C GLY A 346 -7.54 -17.04 -1.77
N TYR A 347 -7.54 -16.15 -0.78
CA TYR A 347 -8.72 -15.40 -0.35
C TYR A 347 -8.66 -13.94 -0.79
N GLU A 348 -9.82 -13.41 -1.19
CA GLU A 348 -10.05 -11.96 -1.21
C GLU A 348 -10.27 -11.45 0.23
N PHE A 349 -10.01 -10.16 0.47
CA PHE A 349 -10.05 -9.57 1.81
C PHE A 349 -11.37 -9.83 2.56
N ASP A 350 -12.53 -9.56 1.94
CA ASP A 350 -13.85 -9.74 2.57
C ASP A 350 -14.15 -11.20 2.96
N GLU A 351 -13.59 -12.16 2.23
CA GLU A 351 -13.71 -13.58 2.58
C GLU A 351 -12.75 -13.92 3.72
N PHE A 352 -11.52 -13.42 3.62
CA PHE A 352 -10.49 -13.59 4.64
C PHE A 352 -10.94 -13.05 6.00
N GLU A 353 -11.50 -11.85 6.04
CA GLU A 353 -12.02 -11.21 7.26
C GLU A 353 -13.08 -12.07 7.94
N LYS A 354 -14.01 -12.66 7.18
CA LYS A 354 -15.06 -13.53 7.73
C LYS A 354 -14.48 -14.81 8.30
N VAL A 355 -13.56 -15.45 7.55
CA VAL A 355 -12.95 -16.72 7.96
C VAL A 355 -12.10 -16.53 9.22
N ALA A 356 -11.22 -15.53 9.22
CA ALA A 356 -10.36 -15.22 10.35
C ALA A 356 -11.16 -14.67 11.55
N GLY A 357 -12.11 -13.76 11.31
CA GLY A 357 -12.99 -13.21 12.34
C GLY A 357 -13.84 -14.27 13.05
N SER A 358 -14.27 -15.33 12.35
CA SER A 358 -15.00 -16.44 12.99
C SER A 358 -14.16 -17.29 13.97
N LYS A 359 -12.83 -17.11 13.96
CA LYS A 359 -11.85 -17.91 14.72
C LYS A 359 -11.06 -17.09 15.74
N THR A 360 -11.32 -15.80 15.82
CA THR A 360 -10.55 -14.83 16.62
C THR A 360 -11.50 -13.99 17.47
N ASP A 361 -11.01 -13.51 18.61
CA ASP A 361 -11.80 -12.64 19.48
C ASP A 361 -11.85 -11.22 18.91
N GLU A 362 -12.91 -10.48 19.20
CA GLU A 362 -13.02 -9.09 18.77
C GLU A 362 -11.96 -8.21 19.46
N VAL A 363 -11.31 -7.36 18.67
CA VAL A 363 -10.33 -6.37 19.12
C VAL A 363 -10.84 -5.01 18.66
N LEU A 364 -10.73 -3.99 19.52
CA LEU A 364 -11.13 -2.62 19.26
C LEU A 364 -10.01 -1.67 19.70
N PHE A 365 -9.83 -0.58 18.97
CA PHE A 365 -8.94 0.52 19.35
C PHE A 365 -9.72 1.84 19.37
N ASP A 366 -9.30 2.78 20.23
CA ASP A 366 -9.96 4.08 20.37
C ASP A 366 -9.61 5.06 19.24
N ASP A 367 -8.48 4.83 18.54
CA ASP A 367 -7.88 5.75 17.57
C ASP A 367 -7.90 5.23 16.11
N THR A 368 -8.46 4.05 15.87
CA THR A 368 -8.69 3.53 14.51
C THR A 368 -9.78 2.45 14.49
N ASP A 369 -10.61 2.51 13.46
CA ASP A 369 -11.59 1.50 13.09
C ASP A 369 -11.22 0.81 11.76
N ASN A 370 -9.98 1.00 11.27
CA ASN A 370 -9.53 0.46 10.00
C ASN A 370 -9.60 -1.09 10.02
N PRO A 371 -10.37 -1.73 9.11
CA PRO A 371 -10.61 -3.16 9.15
C PRO A 371 -9.33 -3.99 8.96
N TYR A 372 -8.34 -3.48 8.22
CA TYR A 372 -7.04 -4.15 8.07
C TYR A 372 -6.27 -4.18 9.38
N VAL A 373 -6.29 -3.08 10.15
CA VAL A 373 -5.64 -3.00 11.46
C VAL A 373 -6.32 -3.94 12.46
N LEU A 374 -7.65 -3.89 12.52
CA LEU A 374 -8.43 -4.74 13.42
C LEU A 374 -8.21 -6.22 13.10
N LEU A 375 -8.21 -6.58 11.82
CA LEU A 375 -7.95 -7.95 11.39
C LEU A 375 -6.51 -8.39 11.66
N ALA A 376 -5.52 -7.52 11.42
CA ALA A 376 -4.13 -7.78 11.78
C ALA A 376 -3.98 -8.06 13.28
N ALA A 377 -4.68 -7.31 14.13
CA ALA A 377 -4.66 -7.50 15.58
C ALA A 377 -5.34 -8.81 15.99
N ARG A 378 -6.49 -9.12 15.39
CA ARG A 378 -7.20 -10.41 15.57
C ARG A 378 -6.34 -11.62 15.19
N CYS A 379 -5.57 -11.48 14.10
CA CYS A 379 -4.60 -12.48 13.64
C CYS A 379 -3.30 -12.50 14.44
N GLY A 380 -3.12 -11.62 15.44
CA GLY A 380 -1.91 -11.56 16.27
C GLY A 380 -0.67 -11.00 15.55
N ILE A 381 -0.85 -10.37 14.39
CA ILE A 381 0.23 -9.74 13.60
C ILE A 381 0.72 -8.48 14.31
N VAL A 382 -0.24 -7.70 14.84
CA VAL A 382 0.03 -6.42 15.49
C VAL A 382 -0.56 -6.37 16.88
N GLU A 383 0.00 -5.51 17.73
CA GLU A 383 -0.48 -5.22 19.08
C GLU A 383 -0.61 -3.70 19.24
N GLY A 384 -1.49 -3.28 20.14
CA GLY A 384 -1.64 -1.87 20.50
C GLY A 384 -0.42 -1.31 21.23
N VAL A 385 -0.31 0.01 21.28
CA VAL A 385 0.79 0.73 21.94
C VAL A 385 0.51 1.04 23.42
N GLY A 386 -0.64 0.61 23.94
CA GLY A 386 -1.15 0.94 25.27
C GLY A 386 -2.39 1.83 25.21
N ASP A 387 -3.05 2.04 26.35
CA ASP A 387 -4.23 2.91 26.48
C ASP A 387 -5.34 2.68 25.45
N ASN A 388 -5.56 1.41 25.05
CA ASN A 388 -6.50 1.01 24.01
C ASN A 388 -6.25 1.65 22.63
N LYS A 389 -5.01 2.02 22.31
CA LYS A 389 -4.63 2.66 21.03
C LYS A 389 -3.74 1.77 20.17
N PHE A 390 -3.81 1.99 18.85
CA PHE A 390 -2.95 1.36 17.86
C PHE A 390 -1.83 2.29 17.35
N ALA A 391 -2.08 3.59 17.31
CA ALA A 391 -1.25 4.63 16.69
C ALA A 391 -1.03 4.41 15.17
N PRO A 392 -2.09 4.50 14.34
CA PRO A 392 -2.04 4.11 12.92
C PRO A 392 -1.04 4.91 12.07
N GLN A 393 -0.84 6.18 12.39
CA GLN A 393 0.00 7.12 11.63
C GLN A 393 1.46 7.16 12.09
N GLU A 394 1.81 6.48 13.19
CA GLU A 394 3.20 6.41 13.63
C GLU A 394 4.05 5.59 12.66
N LYS A 395 5.27 6.06 12.42
CA LYS A 395 6.26 5.34 11.63
C LYS A 395 6.80 4.17 12.44
N ILE A 396 7.09 3.05 11.77
CA ILE A 396 7.68 1.89 12.44
C ILE A 396 9.19 1.91 12.38
N THR A 397 9.79 1.41 13.44
CA THR A 397 11.21 1.08 13.50
C THR A 397 11.49 -0.28 12.84
N ARG A 398 12.76 -0.55 12.52
CA ARG A 398 13.20 -1.83 11.96
C ARG A 398 12.92 -3.03 12.87
N GLU A 399 13.09 -2.90 14.18
CA GLU A 399 12.79 -3.99 15.12
C GLU A 399 11.28 -4.29 15.23
N GLN A 400 10.44 -3.25 15.12
CA GLN A 400 8.99 -3.40 15.02
C GLN A 400 8.59 -4.06 13.71
N ALA A 401 9.17 -3.65 12.58
CA ALA A 401 8.92 -4.27 11.28
C ALA A 401 9.32 -5.75 11.27
N ALA A 402 10.49 -6.11 11.82
CA ALA A 402 10.92 -7.51 11.96
C ALA A 402 9.92 -8.33 12.80
N THR A 403 9.43 -7.75 13.90
CA THR A 403 8.43 -8.39 14.77
C THR A 403 7.10 -8.61 14.06
N MET A 404 6.62 -7.63 13.29
CA MET A 404 5.39 -7.77 12.51
C MET A 404 5.54 -8.79 11.37
N LEU A 405 6.71 -8.87 10.70
CA LEU A 405 7.00 -9.89 9.69
C LEU A 405 7.03 -11.30 10.30
N TYR A 406 7.73 -11.47 11.41
CA TYR A 406 7.77 -12.74 12.13
C TYR A 406 6.37 -13.19 12.52
N ARG A 407 5.56 -12.30 13.10
CA ARG A 407 4.17 -12.61 13.47
C ARG A 407 3.30 -12.93 12.27
N THR A 408 3.48 -12.22 11.15
CA THR A 408 2.80 -12.54 9.88
C THR A 408 3.15 -13.94 9.41
N TYR A 409 4.45 -14.29 9.43
CA TYR A 409 4.91 -15.62 9.06
C TYR A 409 4.28 -16.68 9.96
N THR A 410 4.31 -16.51 11.28
CA THR A 410 3.81 -17.51 12.23
C THR A 410 2.29 -17.59 12.33
N ALA A 411 1.58 -16.54 11.92
CA ALA A 411 0.12 -16.56 11.78
C ALA A 411 -0.34 -17.46 10.62
N TYR A 412 0.54 -17.67 9.64
CA TYR A 412 0.29 -18.47 8.44
C TYR A 412 0.99 -19.85 8.49
N CYS A 413 2.24 -19.91 8.93
CA CYS A 413 3.08 -21.10 9.00
C CYS A 413 3.22 -21.61 10.44
N THR A 414 3.09 -22.92 10.66
CA THR A 414 3.24 -23.54 11.98
C THR A 414 4.64 -24.05 12.30
N SER A 415 5.52 -24.14 11.30
CA SER A 415 6.92 -24.52 11.50
C SER A 415 7.84 -23.35 11.17
N VAL A 416 8.62 -22.95 12.16
CA VAL A 416 9.73 -22.03 11.99
C VAL A 416 11.01 -22.86 11.91
N SER A 417 11.61 -22.93 10.72
CA SER A 417 12.97 -23.43 10.53
C SER A 417 13.89 -22.24 10.30
N THR A 418 14.75 -21.94 11.26
CA THR A 418 15.78 -20.92 11.12
C THR A 418 17.08 -21.58 10.68
N LYS A 419 17.78 -20.99 9.71
CA LYS A 419 19.19 -21.30 9.46
C LYS A 419 20.05 -20.64 10.54
N ALA A 420 21.34 -20.97 10.57
CA ALA A 420 22.32 -20.21 11.33
C ALA A 420 22.16 -18.71 11.06
N TRP A 421 21.96 -17.93 12.11
CA TRP A 421 21.70 -16.49 12.05
C TRP A 421 23.01 -15.72 12.30
N THR A 422 23.01 -14.43 11.96
CA THR A 422 24.20 -13.58 12.12
C THR A 422 24.02 -12.69 13.35
N ASP A 423 25.01 -12.67 14.24
CA ASP A 423 25.08 -11.68 15.31
C ASP A 423 25.39 -10.29 14.73
N PHE A 424 24.68 -9.28 15.21
CA PHE A 424 24.93 -7.88 14.88
C PHE A 424 25.80 -7.19 15.95
N ILE A 425 26.51 -6.14 15.58
CA ILE A 425 27.36 -5.38 16.52
C ILE A 425 26.51 -4.68 17.59
N ASP A 426 25.30 -4.27 17.23
CA ASP A 426 24.34 -3.52 18.05
C ASP A 426 23.24 -4.41 18.67
N MET A 427 23.52 -5.70 18.88
CA MET A 427 22.57 -6.65 19.51
C MET A 427 22.03 -6.14 20.86
N ASP A 428 22.86 -5.48 21.67
CA ASP A 428 22.45 -4.92 22.97
C ASP A 428 21.46 -3.75 22.85
N SER A 429 21.27 -3.19 21.65
CA SER A 429 20.30 -2.12 21.37
C SER A 429 18.96 -2.65 20.86
N ILE A 430 18.88 -3.95 20.55
CA ILE A 430 17.63 -4.60 20.14
C ILE A 430 16.81 -4.87 21.40
N SER A 431 15.54 -4.48 21.39
CA SER A 431 14.65 -4.76 22.50
C SER A 431 14.48 -6.28 22.72
N ASP A 432 14.43 -6.73 23.98
CA ASP A 432 14.26 -8.16 24.34
C ASP A 432 13.07 -8.83 23.62
N TRP A 433 11.97 -8.09 23.43
CA TRP A 433 10.76 -8.57 22.77
C TRP A 433 10.91 -8.73 21.24
N ALA A 434 11.86 -8.02 20.63
CA ALA A 434 12.14 -8.04 19.20
C ALA A 434 13.29 -8.99 18.83
N GLU A 435 14.16 -9.33 19.80
CA GLU A 435 15.40 -10.07 19.55
C GLU A 435 15.15 -11.32 18.70
N TYR A 436 14.17 -12.16 19.08
CA TYR A 436 13.89 -13.37 18.31
C TYR A 436 13.41 -13.08 16.89
N ALA A 437 12.54 -12.08 16.71
CA ALA A 437 12.02 -11.74 15.39
C ALA A 437 13.12 -11.22 14.46
N VAL A 438 14.06 -10.42 15.00
CA VAL A 438 15.25 -9.97 14.26
C VAL A 438 16.10 -11.16 13.84
N ARG A 439 16.38 -12.09 14.76
CA ARG A 439 17.14 -13.32 14.47
C ARG A 439 16.46 -14.16 13.39
N PHE A 440 15.15 -14.35 13.49
CA PHE A 440 14.35 -15.06 12.49
C PHE A 440 14.47 -14.39 11.11
N CYS A 441 14.19 -13.09 11.03
CA CYS A 441 14.22 -12.37 9.76
C CYS A 441 15.61 -12.38 9.12
N SER A 442 16.67 -12.30 9.92
CA SER A 442 18.05 -12.41 9.43
C SER A 442 18.41 -13.83 9.00
N GLY A 443 18.13 -14.84 9.84
CA GLY A 443 18.44 -16.24 9.54
C GLY A 443 17.71 -16.77 8.30
N CYS A 444 16.51 -16.26 8.02
CA CYS A 444 15.74 -16.61 6.82
C CYS A 444 16.05 -15.72 5.61
N GLY A 445 16.94 -14.72 5.75
CA GLY A 445 17.27 -13.78 4.68
C GLY A 445 16.13 -12.82 4.29
N VAL A 446 15.12 -12.68 5.15
CA VAL A 446 13.99 -11.76 4.97
C VAL A 446 14.49 -10.32 5.17
N MET A 447 15.13 -10.04 6.30
CA MET A 447 15.68 -8.73 6.65
C MET A 447 17.13 -8.87 7.08
N ASN A 448 18.03 -8.20 6.36
CA ASN A 448 19.46 -8.23 6.65
C ASN A 448 19.90 -6.97 7.41
N GLY A 449 21.01 -7.07 8.14
CA GLY A 449 21.70 -5.92 8.70
C GLY A 449 22.43 -5.09 7.64
N TYR A 450 22.95 -3.96 8.08
CA TYR A 450 23.74 -3.04 7.27
C TYR A 450 25.15 -3.56 7.03
N THR A 451 25.81 -2.99 6.02
CA THR A 451 27.17 -3.39 5.61
C THR A 451 28.25 -3.07 6.64
N ASN A 452 27.95 -2.20 7.61
CA ASN A 452 28.83 -1.89 8.74
C ASN A 452 28.77 -2.93 9.87
N GLY A 453 27.87 -3.92 9.80
CA GLY A 453 27.69 -4.96 10.80
C GLY A 453 26.57 -4.69 11.82
N ASP A 454 25.88 -3.55 11.74
CA ASP A 454 24.74 -3.21 12.60
C ASP A 454 23.42 -3.72 12.02
N PHE A 455 22.42 -3.93 12.86
CA PHE A 455 21.03 -4.13 12.45
C PHE A 455 20.28 -2.81 12.30
N GLY A 456 20.55 -1.83 13.17
CA GLY A 456 19.85 -0.56 13.28
C GLY A 456 18.42 -0.68 13.82
N PRO A 457 18.18 -1.25 15.02
CA PRO A 457 16.83 -1.60 15.49
C PRO A 457 15.87 -0.40 15.56
N LEU A 458 16.38 0.79 15.90
CA LEU A 458 15.60 2.01 16.12
C LEU A 458 15.45 2.89 14.88
N ASP A 459 16.07 2.54 13.75
CA ASP A 459 15.93 3.32 12.53
C ASP A 459 14.53 3.13 11.94
N ASN A 460 13.99 4.17 11.32
CA ASN A 460 12.72 4.09 10.61
C ASN A 460 12.81 3.11 9.43
N TYR A 461 11.67 2.52 9.11
CA TYR A 461 11.55 1.55 8.03
C TYR A 461 10.79 2.12 6.84
N THR A 462 11.31 1.95 5.63
CA THR A 462 10.69 2.52 4.43
C THR A 462 9.69 1.58 3.76
N VAL A 463 8.88 2.15 2.87
CA VAL A 463 7.95 1.39 2.03
C VAL A 463 8.68 0.37 1.15
N GLU A 464 9.77 0.73 0.48
CA GLU A 464 10.53 -0.16 -0.40
C GLU A 464 11.21 -1.30 0.37
N GLN A 465 11.66 -1.04 1.60
CA GLN A 465 12.16 -2.07 2.49
C GLN A 465 11.04 -3.02 2.89
N SER A 466 9.87 -2.49 3.26
CA SER A 466 8.68 -3.29 3.61
C SER A 466 8.30 -4.22 2.46
N VAL A 467 8.09 -3.66 1.26
CA VAL A 467 7.74 -4.42 0.06
C VAL A 467 8.77 -5.52 -0.23
N ALA A 468 10.07 -5.18 -0.23
CA ALA A 468 11.12 -6.16 -0.49
C ALA A 468 11.12 -7.31 0.52
N THR A 469 10.90 -7.02 1.80
CA THR A 469 10.91 -8.06 2.84
C THR A 469 9.69 -8.98 2.80
N PHE A 470 8.50 -8.48 2.47
CA PHE A 470 7.35 -9.36 2.20
C PHE A 470 7.60 -10.27 1.00
N VAL A 471 8.19 -9.76 -0.08
CA VAL A 471 8.53 -10.55 -1.27
C VAL A 471 9.55 -11.66 -0.95
N ARG A 472 10.53 -11.38 -0.09
CA ARG A 472 11.54 -12.36 0.38
C ARG A 472 10.93 -13.39 1.31
N MET A 473 10.09 -12.97 2.26
CA MET A 473 9.30 -13.87 3.10
C MET A 473 8.43 -14.82 2.25
N GLY A 474 7.86 -14.30 1.17
CA GLY A 474 7.17 -15.03 0.10
C GLY A 474 7.96 -16.14 -0.59
N ALA A 475 9.29 -16.16 -0.44
CA ALA A 475 10.19 -17.07 -1.15
C ALA A 475 10.83 -18.14 -0.24
N ILE A 476 10.48 -18.19 1.05
CA ILE A 476 10.99 -19.20 1.98
C ILE A 476 10.48 -20.59 1.53
N GLU A 477 11.40 -21.53 1.27
CA GLU A 477 11.12 -22.82 0.59
C GLU A 477 10.25 -23.80 1.40
N ASP A 478 10.07 -23.58 2.71
CA ASP A 478 9.19 -24.36 3.61
C ASP A 478 7.69 -24.21 3.28
N TRP A 479 7.35 -23.41 2.27
CA TRP A 479 5.99 -23.12 1.79
C TRP A 479 5.19 -24.35 1.34
N LYS A 480 5.85 -25.45 0.94
CA LYS A 480 5.20 -26.44 0.05
C LYS A 480 4.63 -27.70 0.71
N GLU A 481 4.82 -27.94 2.01
CA GLU A 481 4.30 -29.17 2.63
C GLU A 481 3.35 -29.00 3.82
N SER A 482 3.09 -27.78 4.28
CA SER A 482 2.06 -27.56 5.31
C SER A 482 0.66 -27.68 4.70
N ASN A 483 0.11 -28.89 4.77
CA ASN A 483 -1.32 -29.14 4.59
C ASN A 483 -2.13 -28.06 5.33
N PHE A 484 -2.97 -27.39 4.55
CA PHE A 484 -4.03 -26.38 4.80
C PHE A 484 -4.92 -26.55 6.07
N GLN A 485 -4.61 -27.52 6.95
CA GLN A 485 -5.34 -27.82 8.19
C GLN A 485 -4.78 -27.15 9.45
N ALA A 486 -3.61 -26.52 9.39
CA ALA A 486 -3.13 -25.66 10.47
C ALA A 486 -3.86 -24.30 10.41
N ARG A 487 -5.10 -24.35 10.87
CA ARG A 487 -6.12 -23.31 10.96
C ARG A 487 -5.55 -22.02 11.56
N PHE A 488 -6.09 -20.88 11.14
CA PHE A 488 -6.08 -19.60 11.87
C PHE A 488 -6.30 -19.84 13.36
N VAL A 489 -5.22 -19.99 14.10
CA VAL A 489 -5.28 -20.10 15.55
C VAL A 489 -5.06 -18.68 16.01
N ARG A 490 -6.08 -18.10 16.65
CA ARG A 490 -5.89 -17.07 17.67
C ARG A 490 -4.53 -17.33 18.35
N LYS A 491 -3.67 -16.31 18.46
CA LYS A 491 -2.40 -16.42 19.20
C LYS A 491 -2.69 -17.07 20.55
N MET A 492 -2.24 -18.31 20.73
CA MET A 492 -2.39 -19.01 22.00
C MET A 492 -1.45 -18.36 22.99
N THR A 493 -1.88 -18.18 24.24
CA THR A 493 -0.90 -17.93 25.29
C THR A 493 0.02 -19.15 25.43
N LYS A 494 1.20 -18.97 26.05
CA LYS A 494 2.06 -20.10 26.41
C LYS A 494 1.26 -21.18 27.14
N GLU A 495 0.42 -20.79 28.08
CA GLU A 495 -0.41 -21.71 28.87
C GLU A 495 -1.44 -22.45 28.02
N GLU A 496 -2.06 -21.78 27.04
CA GLU A 496 -3.00 -22.40 26.10
C GLU A 496 -2.28 -23.40 25.18
N ALA A 497 -1.12 -23.01 24.64
CA ALA A 497 -0.32 -23.88 23.79
C ALA A 497 0.16 -25.11 24.55
N VAL A 498 0.67 -24.95 25.78
CA VAL A 498 1.04 -26.07 26.66
C VAL A 498 -0.17 -26.98 26.91
N ALA A 499 -1.34 -26.41 27.20
CA ALA A 499 -2.56 -27.18 27.44
C ALA A 499 -3.00 -27.99 26.20
N GLU A 500 -2.77 -27.49 24.99
CA GLU A 500 -3.03 -28.26 23.76
C GLU A 500 -2.09 -29.46 23.64
N TYR A 501 -0.79 -29.31 23.95
CA TYR A 501 0.13 -30.45 24.01
C TYR A 501 -0.31 -31.47 25.09
N GLU A 502 -0.74 -31.00 26.26
CA GLU A 502 -1.22 -31.87 27.34
C GLU A 502 -2.49 -32.67 26.99
N LYS A 503 -3.32 -32.19 26.06
CA LYS A 503 -4.58 -32.84 25.64
C LYS A 503 -4.41 -33.87 24.51
N MET A 504 -3.25 -33.99 23.88
CA MET A 504 -3.08 -34.87 22.72
C MET A 504 -3.04 -36.35 23.12
N ASP A 505 -4.08 -37.10 22.75
CA ASP A 505 -4.25 -38.53 23.09
C ASP A 505 -3.16 -39.46 22.52
N TRP A 506 -2.38 -39.01 21.53
CA TRP A 506 -1.38 -39.80 20.82
C TRP A 506 0.06 -39.56 21.29
N GLN A 507 0.25 -38.72 22.32
CA GLN A 507 1.55 -38.46 22.94
C GLN A 507 1.49 -38.59 24.46
N SER A 508 2.66 -38.72 25.09
CA SER A 508 2.82 -38.64 26.54
C SER A 508 3.91 -37.64 26.88
N ILE A 509 3.64 -36.77 27.85
CA ILE A 509 4.64 -35.85 28.41
C ILE A 509 5.36 -36.57 29.54
N LEU A 510 6.67 -36.79 29.36
CA LEU A 510 7.54 -37.49 30.30
C LEU A 510 8.11 -36.51 31.33
N GLU A 511 8.55 -35.33 30.89
CA GLU A 511 9.03 -34.26 31.76
C GLU A 511 8.50 -32.90 31.31
N ARG A 512 8.32 -32.00 32.29
CA ARG A 512 7.94 -30.60 32.08
C ARG A 512 8.69 -29.70 33.06
N PHE A 513 9.27 -28.61 32.56
CA PHE A 513 9.84 -27.57 33.40
C PHE A 513 9.72 -26.18 32.75
N GLU A 514 9.80 -25.14 33.57
CA GLU A 514 9.77 -23.75 33.13
C GLU A 514 11.19 -23.19 32.96
N SER A 515 11.36 -22.35 31.95
CA SER A 515 12.58 -21.58 31.69
C SER A 515 12.22 -20.10 31.47
N PRO A 516 13.20 -19.18 31.47
CA PRO A 516 12.96 -17.79 31.11
C PRO A 516 12.36 -17.59 29.71
N PHE A 517 12.54 -18.55 28.79
CA PHE A 517 12.10 -18.45 27.39
C PHE A 517 10.75 -19.12 27.12
N GLY A 518 10.28 -19.96 28.04
CA GLY A 518 9.05 -20.73 27.87
C GLY A 518 9.01 -22.02 28.68
N THR A 519 8.01 -22.85 28.43
CA THR A 519 7.82 -24.17 29.01
C THR A 519 8.49 -25.22 28.13
N VAL A 520 9.39 -26.03 28.69
CA VAL A 520 9.99 -27.16 27.98
C VAL A 520 9.18 -28.43 28.28
N LEU A 521 8.82 -29.16 27.23
CA LEU A 521 8.10 -30.42 27.27
C LEU A 521 8.98 -31.51 26.64
N TYR A 522 9.27 -32.57 27.40
CA TYR A 522 9.85 -33.79 26.85
C TYR A 522 8.71 -34.78 26.60
N THR A 523 8.47 -35.11 25.33
CA THR A 523 7.33 -35.93 24.90
C THR A 523 7.77 -37.20 24.17
N VAL A 524 6.90 -38.20 24.18
CA VAL A 524 7.03 -39.41 23.36
C VAL A 524 5.73 -39.64 22.59
N THR A 525 5.84 -39.94 21.30
CA THR A 525 4.70 -40.09 20.37
C THR A 525 4.67 -41.49 19.76
N GLY A 526 3.50 -42.15 19.73
CA GLY A 526 3.31 -43.46 19.10
C GLY A 526 3.47 -44.68 20.03
N GLY A 527 2.50 -45.60 19.95
CA GLY A 527 2.54 -46.94 20.53
C GLY A 527 2.81 -48.03 19.47
N ILE A 528 3.20 -49.22 19.94
CA ILE A 528 3.55 -50.44 19.16
C ILE A 528 2.64 -50.63 17.92
N PRO A 529 3.20 -50.90 16.71
CA PRO A 529 4.47 -51.57 16.46
C PRO A 529 5.66 -50.66 16.13
N HIS A 530 5.48 -49.35 16.11
CA HIS A 530 6.55 -48.40 15.86
C HIS A 530 7.07 -47.88 17.21
N ALA A 531 8.39 -47.91 17.44
CA ALA A 531 8.96 -47.38 18.66
C ALA A 531 8.61 -45.91 18.81
N GLY A 532 8.30 -45.47 20.03
CA GLY A 532 7.88 -44.09 20.28
C GLY A 532 8.93 -43.09 19.80
N THR A 533 8.50 -41.98 19.18
CA THR A 533 9.41 -40.90 18.77
C THR A 533 9.50 -39.89 19.90
N HIS A 534 10.71 -39.71 20.43
CA HIS A 534 11.03 -38.78 21.49
C HIS A 534 11.24 -37.37 20.92
N ALA A 535 10.67 -36.36 21.58
CA ALA A 535 10.81 -34.95 21.19
C ALA A 535 11.05 -34.08 22.43
N LEU A 536 11.92 -33.07 22.28
CA LEU A 536 12.06 -31.98 23.23
C LEU A 536 11.47 -30.73 22.59
N ILE A 537 10.46 -30.15 23.22
CA ILE A 537 9.65 -29.06 22.66
C ILE A 537 9.76 -27.87 23.59
N LEU A 538 10.15 -26.70 23.07
CA LEU A 538 10.04 -25.43 23.79
C LEU A 538 8.76 -24.73 23.35
N VAL A 539 7.77 -24.65 24.26
CA VAL A 539 6.61 -23.78 24.11
C VAL A 539 6.99 -22.41 24.68
N ARG A 540 7.25 -21.47 23.79
CA ARG A 540 7.77 -20.15 24.10
C ARG A 540 6.74 -19.27 24.80
N ASN A 541 7.22 -18.19 25.42
CA ASN A 541 6.37 -17.19 26.07
C ASN A 541 5.36 -16.51 25.12
N ASP A 542 5.64 -16.48 23.82
CA ASP A 542 4.71 -15.97 22.79
C ASP A 542 3.71 -17.01 22.28
N GLY A 543 3.73 -18.23 22.82
CA GLY A 543 2.79 -19.30 22.51
C GLY A 543 3.21 -20.23 21.37
N LEU A 544 4.34 -19.96 20.72
CA LEU A 544 4.87 -20.81 19.65
C LEU A 544 5.64 -21.99 20.22
N ALA A 545 5.54 -23.14 19.55
CA ALA A 545 6.21 -24.36 19.96
C ALA A 545 7.27 -24.78 18.94
N THR A 546 8.52 -24.91 19.36
CA THR A 546 9.62 -25.41 18.52
C THR A 546 10.13 -26.75 19.03
N GLY A 547 10.33 -27.71 18.13
CA GLY A 547 11.08 -28.93 18.41
C GLY A 547 12.59 -28.65 18.41
N LEU A 548 13.29 -29.00 19.48
CA LEU A 548 14.70 -28.69 19.72
C LEU A 548 15.67 -29.77 19.22
N LEU A 549 15.16 -30.87 18.67
CA LEU A 549 15.92 -32.08 18.34
C LEU A 549 16.12 -32.28 16.82
N LYS A 550 16.13 -31.19 16.04
CA LYS A 550 16.01 -31.23 14.57
C LYS A 550 17.17 -31.97 13.87
N ASP A 551 18.40 -31.81 14.36
CA ASP A 551 19.64 -32.27 13.71
C ASP A 551 20.33 -33.47 14.42
N MET A 552 19.58 -34.21 15.23
CA MET A 552 20.12 -35.37 15.96
C MET A 552 19.83 -36.69 15.26
N PRO A 553 20.62 -37.75 15.51
CA PRO A 553 20.26 -39.09 15.06
C PRO A 553 18.93 -39.54 15.69
N LYS A 554 17.98 -39.99 14.86
CA LYS A 554 16.58 -40.24 15.27
C LYS A 554 16.25 -41.72 15.51
N ALA A 555 17.18 -42.64 15.26
CA ALA A 555 16.93 -44.08 15.39
C ALA A 555 18.19 -44.85 15.80
N ASP A 556 18.01 -45.83 16.67
CA ASP A 556 18.91 -46.92 17.03
C ASP A 556 18.65 -48.08 16.05
N GLY A 557 19.35 -48.08 14.91
CA GLY A 557 19.19 -49.09 13.86
C GLY A 557 17.81 -49.09 13.19
N TRP A 558 17.17 -50.25 13.06
CA TRP A 558 15.94 -50.50 12.27
C TRP A 558 14.62 -50.04 12.94
N GLY A 559 14.64 -48.97 13.74
CA GLY A 559 13.40 -48.27 14.13
C GLY A 559 13.07 -48.24 15.63
N LYS A 560 14.08 -48.24 16.51
CA LYS A 560 13.91 -47.79 17.90
C LYS A 560 14.43 -46.37 18.05
N THR A 561 13.63 -45.41 18.50
CA THR A 561 14.18 -44.12 18.93
C THR A 561 14.80 -44.29 20.31
N PRO A 562 16.06 -43.90 20.54
CA PRO A 562 16.64 -43.97 21.88
C PRO A 562 15.93 -43.00 22.81
N GLU A 563 15.81 -43.39 24.08
CA GLU A 563 15.28 -42.53 25.12
C GLU A 563 16.27 -41.42 25.45
N LEU A 564 15.71 -40.27 25.80
CA LEU A 564 16.46 -39.11 26.27
C LEU A 564 16.68 -39.28 27.78
N GLU A 565 17.93 -39.44 28.19
CA GLU A 565 18.33 -39.71 29.58
C GLU A 565 19.03 -38.50 30.21
N ASP A 566 18.97 -38.40 31.54
CA ASP A 566 19.64 -37.36 32.34
C ASP A 566 19.31 -35.92 31.90
N LEU A 567 18.05 -35.67 31.53
CA LEU A 567 17.58 -34.34 31.15
C LEU A 567 17.72 -33.37 32.34
N SER A 568 18.47 -32.28 32.14
CA SER A 568 18.74 -31.32 33.20
C SER A 568 18.81 -29.89 32.67
N TYR A 569 18.12 -28.97 33.34
CA TYR A 569 18.23 -27.53 33.09
C TYR A 569 19.34 -26.93 33.97
N ASN A 570 20.38 -26.37 33.34
CA ASN A 570 21.60 -25.95 34.02
C ASN A 570 21.52 -24.54 34.63
N GLY A 571 20.42 -23.81 34.39
CA GLY A 571 20.20 -22.46 34.92
C GLY A 571 20.93 -21.34 34.18
N ASP A 572 21.76 -21.68 33.18
CA ASP A 572 22.47 -20.76 32.27
C ASP A 572 21.82 -20.73 30.87
N ASN A 573 20.49 -20.90 30.83
CA ASN A 573 19.68 -21.05 29.61
C ASN A 573 19.87 -22.38 28.86
N THR A 574 20.72 -23.28 29.34
CA THR A 574 20.99 -24.56 28.65
C THR A 574 20.29 -25.75 29.29
N VAL A 575 19.98 -26.73 28.45
CA VAL A 575 19.46 -28.04 28.83
C VAL A 575 20.43 -29.11 28.34
N THR A 576 20.93 -29.96 29.22
CA THR A 576 21.79 -31.09 28.85
C THR A 576 21.05 -32.41 28.99
N PHE A 577 21.43 -33.36 28.16
CA PHE A 577 20.95 -34.73 28.22
C PHE A 577 21.91 -35.67 27.50
N LYS A 578 21.66 -36.97 27.60
CA LYS A 578 22.36 -37.97 26.81
C LYS A 578 21.38 -38.90 26.11
N MET A 579 21.84 -39.49 25.01
CA MET A 579 21.14 -40.54 24.27
C MET A 579 22.11 -41.66 23.95
N THR A 580 21.70 -42.90 24.16
CA THR A 580 22.53 -44.08 23.90
C THR A 580 22.02 -44.85 22.71
N PHE A 581 22.86 -45.00 21.69
CA PHE A 581 22.60 -45.81 20.49
C PHE A 581 23.36 -47.12 20.61
N SER A 582 22.64 -48.24 20.62
CA SER A 582 23.21 -49.57 20.74
C SER A 582 23.79 -50.10 19.43
N GLU A 583 23.29 -49.62 18.29
CA GLU A 583 23.75 -49.99 16.96
C GLU A 583 24.28 -48.79 16.17
N LYS A 584 25.20 -49.05 15.24
CA LYS A 584 25.69 -48.07 14.28
C LYS A 584 24.68 -47.92 13.15
N ALA A 585 24.46 -46.70 12.66
CA ALA A 585 23.74 -46.45 11.42
C ALA A 585 24.74 -46.08 10.31
N ASP A 586 25.13 -47.06 9.48
CA ASP A 586 25.98 -46.86 8.31
C ASP A 586 25.29 -47.21 6.98
N GLY A 587 25.43 -46.31 5.99
CA GLY A 587 25.25 -46.66 4.58
C GLY A 587 23.82 -46.70 4.03
N MET A 588 22.84 -46.04 4.64
CA MET A 588 21.49 -45.90 4.04
C MET A 588 21.02 -44.44 3.99
N ASP A 589 20.49 -44.07 2.82
CA ASP A 589 19.80 -42.79 2.58
C ASP A 589 18.36 -42.91 3.10
N PHE A 590 18.10 -42.34 4.29
CA PHE A 590 16.78 -42.28 4.91
C PHE A 590 16.04 -40.97 4.60
N GLY A 591 16.51 -40.15 3.65
CA GLY A 591 16.05 -38.76 3.50
C GLY A 591 16.30 -37.93 4.77
N ASP A 592 15.41 -36.98 5.10
CA ASP A 592 15.52 -36.03 6.22
C ASP A 592 15.49 -36.65 7.64
N PHE A 593 15.48 -37.99 7.75
CA PHE A 593 15.33 -38.71 9.01
C PHE A 593 16.59 -39.48 9.47
N GLY A 594 17.64 -39.60 8.65
CA GLY A 594 18.82 -40.40 8.99
C GLY A 594 20.12 -39.60 9.05
N VAL A 595 20.51 -39.16 10.25
CA VAL A 595 21.90 -38.72 10.50
C VAL A 595 22.74 -39.97 10.74
N LEU A 596 23.78 -40.19 9.93
CA LEU A 596 24.75 -41.27 10.14
C LEU A 596 25.39 -41.13 11.52
N HIS A 597 25.43 -42.21 12.30
CA HIS A 597 25.99 -42.19 13.65
C HIS A 597 26.67 -43.51 14.00
N GLU A 598 27.66 -43.44 14.88
CA GLU A 598 28.29 -44.60 15.50
C GLU A 598 27.45 -45.10 16.69
N ALA A 599 27.62 -46.37 17.07
CA ALA A 599 27.10 -46.87 18.34
C ALA A 599 27.85 -46.22 19.52
N GLY A 600 27.13 -45.81 20.56
CA GLY A 600 27.69 -45.12 21.70
C GLY A 600 26.72 -44.18 22.40
N THR A 601 27.20 -43.52 23.45
CA THR A 601 26.45 -42.52 24.20
C THR A 601 26.86 -41.13 23.76
N TYR A 602 25.87 -40.35 23.32
CA TYR A 602 26.01 -38.98 22.86
C TYR A 602 25.50 -38.04 23.95
N TYR A 603 26.28 -37.02 24.28
CA TYR A 603 25.93 -36.01 25.27
C TYR A 603 25.63 -34.72 24.54
N TYR A 604 24.43 -34.19 24.70
CA TYR A 604 23.95 -33.00 24.03
C TYR A 604 23.73 -31.87 25.02
N GLU A 605 23.83 -30.65 24.49
CA GLU A 605 23.35 -29.45 25.14
C GLU A 605 22.48 -28.68 24.15
N VAL A 606 21.36 -28.17 24.65
CA VAL A 606 20.48 -27.27 23.92
C VAL A 606 20.49 -25.93 24.61
N ASP A 607 20.80 -24.87 23.89
CA ASP A 607 20.63 -23.49 24.36
C ASP A 607 19.18 -23.05 24.06
N LEU A 608 18.39 -22.81 25.11
CA LEU A 608 16.96 -22.47 24.97
C LEU A 608 16.72 -21.07 24.41
N LYS A 609 17.73 -20.19 24.41
CA LYS A 609 17.62 -18.84 23.84
C LYS A 609 17.81 -18.87 22.33
N THR A 610 18.78 -19.65 21.86
CA THR A 610 19.11 -19.79 20.43
C THR A 610 18.35 -20.93 19.75
N GLU A 611 17.76 -21.84 20.54
CA GLU A 611 17.11 -23.07 20.09
C GLU A 611 18.10 -24.04 19.38
N GLU A 612 19.41 -23.83 19.53
CA GLU A 612 20.46 -24.65 18.93
C GLU A 612 20.81 -25.86 19.80
N CYS A 613 20.90 -27.03 19.15
CA CYS A 613 21.36 -28.27 19.77
C CYS A 613 22.81 -28.57 19.35
N ARG A 614 23.70 -28.79 20.33
CA ARG A 614 25.11 -29.10 20.12
C ARG A 614 25.51 -30.44 20.75
N LEU A 615 26.30 -31.22 20.03
CA LEU A 615 26.96 -32.41 20.58
C LEU A 615 28.17 -31.98 21.42
N LEU A 616 28.12 -32.24 22.72
CA LEU A 616 29.24 -31.99 23.63
C LEU A 616 30.32 -33.07 23.55
N LYS A 617 29.88 -34.33 23.52
CA LYS A 617 30.78 -35.50 23.56
C LYS A 617 30.10 -36.73 22.99
N LEU A 618 30.89 -37.57 22.33
CA LEU A 618 30.55 -38.96 22.00
C LEU A 618 31.44 -39.91 22.82
N GLU A 619 30.83 -40.86 23.51
CA GLU A 619 31.48 -42.04 24.09
C GLU A 619 31.12 -43.28 23.25
N PRO A 620 32.02 -43.73 22.35
CA PRO A 620 31.75 -44.89 21.50
C PRO A 620 31.48 -46.14 22.33
N ALA A 621 30.59 -47.01 21.84
CA ALA A 621 30.41 -48.34 22.41
C ALA A 621 31.72 -49.15 22.29
N SER A 622 32.10 -49.84 23.37
CA SER A 622 33.37 -50.58 23.48
C SER A 622 33.43 -51.85 22.66
#